data_AF-A0A1Q3AAI0-F1
#
_entry.id   AF-A0A1Q3AAI0-F1
#
_cell.length_a   1.000
_cell.length_b   1.000
_cell.length_c   1.000
_cell.angle_alpha   90.00
_cell.angle_beta   90.00
_cell.angle_gamma   90.00
#
_symmetry.space_group_name_H-M   'P 1'
#
loop_
_entity.id
_entity.type
_entity.pdbx_description
1 polymer ?
#
loop_
_entity_poly.entity_id
_entity_poly.type
_entity_poly.pdbx_seq_one_letter_code
_entity_poly.pdbx_strand_id
1 'polypeptide(L)'
;MAKKVSRNSRAARQAEAFEPEAKTLAELPRTEKTDLSNILIRTTAKNEALLEAKINKKSRKKVDKKRAKEKAVKDLTHLDRSRMEKALNFSSRLDGKIAKSTSRAKYIQNIRKAGWDTTNELIRKELATLQEDPKSARSKPHGEDDPDAMKDEPSEQEEDGDEMETEDPAEELKPQENRTNMFGILPVDNEA
;
A
#
# COMPACT_ATOMS: atom_id res chain seq x y z
N MET A 1 38.70 28.71 34.87
CA MET A 1 38.86 30.12 34.43
C MET A 1 39.05 30.14 32.92
N ALA A 2 38.20 30.83 32.16
CA ALA A 2 38.33 30.91 30.70
C ALA A 2 39.51 31.80 30.30
N LYS A 3 40.33 31.35 29.35
CA LYS A 3 41.49 32.11 28.85
C LYS A 3 41.00 33.31 28.03
N LYS A 4 41.54 34.51 28.28
CA LYS A 4 41.22 35.71 27.50
C LYS A 4 41.61 35.48 26.04
N VAL A 5 40.62 35.49 25.15
CA VAL A 5 40.85 35.29 23.71
C VAL A 5 41.39 36.60 23.14
N SER A 6 42.60 36.56 22.57
CA SER A 6 43.21 37.71 21.89
C SER A 6 42.33 38.17 20.71
N ARG A 7 42.26 39.49 20.51
CA ARG A 7 41.49 40.14 19.43
C ARG A 7 41.86 39.66 18.02
N ASN A 8 43.06 39.11 17.85
CA ASN A 8 43.53 38.54 16.57
C ASN A 8 43.39 37.01 16.45
N SER A 9 42.81 36.35 17.46
CA SER A 9 42.59 34.91 17.43
C SER A 9 41.53 34.53 16.39
N ARG A 10 41.70 33.35 15.78
CA ARG A 10 40.74 32.77 14.83
C ARG A 10 39.33 32.68 15.42
N ALA A 11 39.21 32.39 16.72
CA ALA A 11 37.93 32.33 17.42
C ALA A 11 37.25 33.72 17.55
N ALA A 12 38.03 34.80 17.74
CA ALA A 12 37.49 36.16 17.79
C ALA A 12 36.98 36.59 16.40
N ARG A 13 37.73 36.26 15.34
CA ARG A 13 37.30 36.54 13.95
C ARG A 13 36.07 35.74 13.54
N GLN A 14 35.90 34.50 14.01
CA GLN A 14 34.68 33.73 13.78
C GLN A 14 33.48 34.24 14.58
N ALA A 15 33.70 34.78 15.79
CA ALA A 15 32.64 35.37 16.59
C ALA A 15 32.16 36.72 16.01
N GLU A 16 33.06 37.52 15.44
CA GLU A 16 32.73 38.79 14.77
C GLU A 16 32.06 38.57 13.40
N ALA A 17 32.43 37.51 12.67
CA ALA A 17 31.76 37.11 11.43
C ALA A 17 30.35 36.52 11.65
N PHE A 18 29.98 36.18 12.89
CA PHE A 18 28.62 35.78 13.22
C PHE A 18 27.81 37.05 13.52
N GLU A 19 27.33 37.68 12.46
CA GLU A 19 26.72 39.01 12.53
C GLU A 19 25.65 39.09 13.62
N PRO A 20 25.87 39.87 14.71
CA PRO A 20 24.89 40.02 15.78
C PRO A 20 23.63 40.75 15.27
N GLU A 21 23.78 41.59 14.25
CA GLU A 21 22.71 42.34 13.61
C GLU A 21 21.66 41.42 12.99
N ALA A 22 22.07 40.32 12.34
CA ALA A 22 21.16 39.34 11.76
C ALA A 22 20.27 38.65 12.82
N LYS A 23 20.76 38.47 14.05
CA LYS A 23 19.95 37.94 15.16
C LYS A 23 18.96 38.97 15.68
N THR A 24 19.37 40.24 15.77
CA THR A 24 18.47 41.32 16.19
C THR A 24 17.31 41.51 15.21
N LEU A 25 17.54 41.29 13.92
CA LEU A 25 16.50 41.32 12.88
C LEU A 25 15.55 40.10 12.88
N ALA A 26 15.91 39.03 13.61
CA ALA A 26 15.07 37.84 13.79
C ALA A 26 14.13 37.97 15.00
N GLU A 27 14.46 38.82 15.98
CA GLU A 27 13.63 39.06 17.17
C GLU A 27 12.51 40.08 16.94
N LEU A 28 12.55 40.83 15.83
CA LEU A 28 11.51 41.79 15.47
C LEU A 28 10.23 41.06 15.02
N PRO A 29 9.04 41.48 15.49
CA PRO A 29 7.77 40.88 15.09
C PRO A 29 7.50 41.17 13.60
N ARG A 30 7.51 40.11 12.78
CA ARG A 30 7.15 40.17 11.36
C ARG A 30 5.64 40.01 11.19
N THR A 31 5.06 40.75 10.25
CA THR A 31 3.62 40.70 9.92
C THR A 31 3.23 39.37 9.27
N GLU A 32 4.16 38.73 8.57
CA GLU A 32 3.96 37.47 7.86
C GLU A 32 4.87 36.37 8.41
N LYS A 33 4.32 35.15 8.53
CA LYS A 33 5.04 33.97 9.03
C LYS A 33 5.90 33.36 7.92
N THR A 34 6.98 34.05 7.55
CA THR A 34 7.92 33.61 6.50
C THR A 34 8.89 32.52 6.97
N ASP A 35 8.95 32.25 8.27
CA ASP A 35 9.86 31.25 8.86
C ASP A 35 9.28 29.84 8.68
N LEU A 36 9.26 29.40 7.42
CA LEU A 36 8.76 28.08 7.01
C LEU A 36 9.68 26.94 7.47
N SER A 37 10.88 27.24 7.94
CA SER A 37 11.86 26.24 8.39
C SER A 37 11.29 25.33 9.48
N ASN A 38 10.61 25.88 10.48
CA ASN A 38 9.99 25.09 11.56
C ASN A 38 8.81 24.26 11.04
N ILE A 39 8.04 24.79 10.09
CA ILE A 39 6.93 24.07 9.45
C ILE A 39 7.48 22.91 8.62
N LEU A 40 8.50 23.16 7.81
CA LEU A 40 9.20 22.15 7.01
C LEU A 40 9.82 21.07 7.90
N ILE A 41 10.53 21.44 8.97
CA ILE A 41 11.12 20.46 9.91
C ILE A 41 10.05 19.59 10.57
N ARG A 42 8.90 20.18 10.94
CA ARG A 42 7.79 19.41 11.52
C ARG A 42 7.12 18.48 10.50
N THR A 43 6.95 18.93 9.25
CA THR A 43 6.34 18.10 8.21
C THR A 43 7.28 16.98 7.78
N THR A 44 8.58 17.23 7.64
CA THR A 44 9.58 16.20 7.34
C THR A 44 9.65 15.17 8.45
N ALA A 45 9.76 15.58 9.71
CA ALA A 45 9.80 14.66 10.86
C ALA A 45 8.52 13.80 10.96
N LYS A 46 7.35 14.38 10.70
CA LYS A 46 6.08 13.63 10.66
C LYS A 46 6.06 12.62 9.52
N ASN A 47 6.53 13.00 8.34
CA ASN A 47 6.58 12.13 7.17
C ASN A 47 7.58 10.99 7.38
N GLU A 48 8.74 11.29 7.95
CA GLU A 48 9.76 10.31 8.34
C GLU A 48 9.21 9.29 9.35
N ALA A 49 8.57 9.74 10.43
CA ALA A 49 7.93 8.86 11.41
C ALA A 49 6.83 7.97 10.78
N LEU A 50 6.07 8.50 9.81
CA LEU A 50 5.07 7.72 9.07
C LEU A 50 5.72 6.69 8.14
N LEU A 51 6.85 7.02 7.51
CA LEU A 51 7.64 6.10 6.69
C LEU A 51 8.23 4.99 7.55
N GLU A 52 8.84 5.32 8.69
CA GLU A 52 9.34 4.34 9.65
C GLU A 52 8.21 3.44 10.16
N ALA A 53 7.04 3.99 10.49
CA ALA A 53 5.88 3.20 10.89
C ALA A 53 5.39 2.27 9.77
N LYS A 54 5.42 2.72 8.50
CA LYS A 54 5.10 1.88 7.34
C LYS A 54 6.14 0.78 7.13
N ILE A 55 7.43 1.11 7.22
CA ILE A 55 8.53 0.16 7.11
C ILE A 55 8.42 -0.87 8.23
N ASN A 56 8.18 -0.44 9.48
CA ASN A 56 7.99 -1.32 10.62
C ASN A 56 6.74 -2.20 10.52
N LYS A 57 5.65 -1.70 9.94
CA LYS A 57 4.45 -2.51 9.64
C LYS A 57 4.70 -3.54 8.53
N LYS A 58 5.51 -3.20 7.53
CA LYS A 58 5.92 -4.13 6.45
C LYS A 58 6.99 -5.13 6.91
N SER A 59 7.92 -4.69 7.77
CA SER A 59 9.06 -5.48 8.27
C SER A 59 8.68 -6.42 9.41
N ARG A 60 7.55 -6.15 10.12
CA ARG A 60 6.81 -7.17 10.86
C ARG A 60 6.32 -8.22 9.87
N LYS A 61 7.24 -9.11 9.48
CA LYS A 61 6.97 -10.32 8.70
C LYS A 61 5.76 -11.00 9.34
N LYS A 62 4.85 -11.49 8.50
CA LYS A 62 3.73 -12.34 8.91
C LYS A 62 4.28 -13.34 9.92
N VAL A 63 3.93 -13.18 11.20
CA VAL A 63 4.37 -14.11 12.23
C VAL A 63 3.85 -15.47 11.76
N ASP A 64 4.76 -16.39 11.45
CA ASP A 64 4.39 -17.71 11.01
C ASP A 64 3.50 -18.32 12.09
N LYS A 65 2.20 -18.39 11.79
CA LYS A 65 1.18 -18.88 12.74
C LYS A 65 1.60 -20.24 13.31
N LYS A 66 2.38 -21.03 12.57
CA LYS A 66 2.99 -22.29 13.01
C LYS A 66 4.00 -22.10 14.15
N ARG A 67 4.99 -21.21 14.01
CA ARG A 67 5.99 -20.94 15.06
C ARG A 67 5.38 -20.29 16.32
N ALA A 68 4.36 -19.45 16.15
CA ALA A 68 3.64 -18.87 17.29
C ALA A 68 2.83 -19.92 18.07
N LYS A 69 2.14 -20.83 17.36
CA LYS A 69 1.43 -21.96 17.97
C LYS A 69 2.38 -22.88 18.74
N GLU A 70 3.52 -23.20 18.16
CA GLU A 70 4.51 -24.08 18.79
C GLU A 70 5.08 -23.46 20.08
N LYS A 71 5.34 -22.15 20.10
CA LYS A 71 5.79 -21.43 21.31
C LYS A 71 4.70 -21.37 22.38
N ALA A 72 3.45 -21.14 22.00
CA ALA A 72 2.32 -21.08 22.94
C ALA A 72 2.01 -22.43 23.60
N VAL A 73 2.45 -23.53 22.99
CA VAL A 73 2.15 -24.90 23.44
C VAL A 73 3.33 -25.55 24.19
N LYS A 74 4.54 -24.97 24.11
CA LYS A 74 5.76 -25.51 24.73
C LYS A 74 5.74 -25.55 26.25
N ASP A 75 5.11 -24.58 26.91
CA ASP A 75 5.15 -24.43 28.37
C ASP A 75 3.91 -25.02 29.08
N LEU A 76 3.03 -25.71 28.35
CA LEU A 76 1.78 -26.27 28.89
C LEU A 76 1.92 -27.74 29.30
N THR A 77 1.21 -28.12 30.36
CA THR A 77 1.09 -29.52 30.78
C THR A 77 0.43 -30.36 29.68
N HIS A 78 0.69 -31.67 29.66
CA HIS A 78 0.21 -32.56 28.59
C HIS A 78 -1.33 -32.54 28.39
N LEU A 79 -2.09 -32.32 29.46
CA LEU A 79 -3.55 -32.24 29.41
C LEU A 79 -4.03 -30.90 28.82
N ASP A 80 -3.42 -29.79 29.24
CA ASP A 80 -3.75 -28.45 28.75
C ASP A 80 -3.29 -28.24 27.31
N ARG A 81 -2.17 -28.85 26.92
CA ARG A 81 -1.67 -28.91 25.54
C ARG A 81 -2.71 -29.50 24.60
N SER A 82 -3.31 -30.64 24.93
CA SER A 82 -4.31 -31.30 24.08
C SER A 82 -5.59 -30.46 23.91
N ARG A 83 -6.01 -29.74 24.96
CA ARG A 83 -7.17 -28.84 24.92
C ARG A 83 -6.89 -27.60 24.08
N MET A 84 -5.70 -27.02 24.24
CA MET A 84 -5.25 -25.86 23.47
C MET A 84 -5.00 -26.20 21.99
N GLU A 85 -4.43 -27.36 21.67
CA GLU A 85 -4.26 -27.83 20.29
C GLU A 85 -5.63 -28.02 19.61
N LYS A 86 -6.60 -28.63 20.30
CA LYS A 86 -7.99 -28.73 19.79
C LYS A 86 -8.60 -27.34 19.55
N ALA A 87 -8.52 -26.42 20.52
CA ALA A 87 -9.04 -25.06 20.37
C ALA A 87 -8.34 -24.27 19.23
N LEU A 88 -7.03 -24.42 19.07
CA LEU A 88 -6.24 -23.82 17.98
C LEU A 88 -6.59 -24.43 16.62
N ASN A 89 -6.95 -25.70 16.57
CA ASN A 89 -7.41 -26.36 15.35
C ASN A 89 -8.83 -25.92 14.98
N PHE A 90 -9.76 -25.82 15.94
CA PHE A 90 -11.11 -25.30 15.71
C PHE A 90 -11.08 -23.84 15.24
N SER A 91 -10.32 -22.97 15.91
CA SER A 91 -10.14 -21.58 15.48
C SER A 91 -9.50 -21.49 14.11
N SER A 92 -8.53 -22.34 13.75
CA SER A 92 -7.95 -22.31 12.40
C SER A 92 -8.91 -22.71 11.28
N ARG A 93 -9.85 -23.64 11.54
CA ARG A 93 -10.90 -24.03 10.59
C ARG A 93 -11.90 -22.89 10.36
N LEU A 94 -12.29 -22.19 11.44
CA LEU A 94 -13.17 -21.02 11.35
C LEU A 94 -12.47 -19.82 10.75
N ASP A 95 -11.22 -19.53 11.15
CA ASP A 95 -10.38 -18.45 10.60
C ASP A 95 -10.18 -18.63 9.09
N GLY A 96 -9.99 -19.87 8.60
CA GLY A 96 -9.97 -20.17 7.17
C GLY A 96 -11.29 -19.87 6.44
N LYS A 97 -12.44 -20.18 7.05
CA LYS A 97 -13.76 -19.85 6.49
C LYS A 97 -14.01 -18.34 6.50
N ILE A 98 -13.63 -17.65 7.56
CA ILE A 98 -13.73 -16.19 7.69
C ILE A 98 -12.81 -15.52 6.66
N ALA A 99 -11.57 -15.98 6.50
CA ALA A 99 -10.64 -15.47 5.49
C ALA A 99 -11.18 -15.65 4.06
N LYS A 100 -11.75 -16.82 3.73
CA LYS A 100 -12.38 -17.06 2.42
C LYS A 100 -13.64 -16.20 2.21
N SER A 101 -14.46 -16.02 3.23
CA SER A 101 -15.66 -15.19 3.16
C SER A 101 -15.30 -13.71 2.95
N THR A 102 -14.34 -13.20 3.73
CA THR A 102 -13.87 -11.81 3.63
C THR A 102 -13.13 -11.54 2.33
N SER A 103 -12.32 -12.46 1.82
CA SER A 103 -11.66 -12.30 0.51
C SER A 103 -12.69 -12.29 -0.63
N ARG A 104 -13.68 -13.19 -0.60
CA ARG A 104 -14.77 -13.22 -1.58
C ARG A 104 -15.62 -11.94 -1.54
N ALA A 105 -15.94 -11.45 -0.34
CA ALA A 105 -16.66 -10.18 -0.18
C ALA A 105 -15.88 -9.00 -0.77
N LYS A 106 -14.58 -8.89 -0.45
CA LYS A 106 -13.69 -7.85 -1.01
C LYS A 106 -13.56 -7.97 -2.53
N TYR A 107 -13.44 -9.18 -3.06
CA TYR A 107 -13.38 -9.43 -4.50
C TYR A 107 -14.66 -8.96 -5.19
N ILE A 108 -15.83 -9.32 -4.67
CA ILE A 108 -17.13 -8.88 -5.21
C ILE A 108 -17.27 -7.35 -5.11
N GLN A 109 -16.87 -6.75 -3.99
CA GLN A 109 -16.91 -5.30 -3.82
C GLN A 109 -15.99 -4.59 -4.82
N ASN A 110 -14.76 -5.09 -5.01
CA ASN A 110 -13.81 -4.54 -5.97
C ASN A 110 -14.33 -4.65 -7.41
N ILE A 111 -14.93 -5.79 -7.80
CA ILE A 111 -15.53 -5.96 -9.14
C ILE A 111 -16.69 -5.00 -9.35
N ARG A 112 -17.60 -4.89 -8.38
CA ARG A 112 -18.74 -3.96 -8.48
C ARG A 112 -18.26 -2.52 -8.56
N LYS A 113 -17.25 -2.16 -7.76
CA LYS A 113 -16.66 -0.83 -7.78
C LYS A 113 -15.93 -0.56 -9.09
N ALA A 114 -15.17 -1.51 -9.61
CA ALA A 114 -14.47 -1.37 -10.89
C ALA A 114 -15.45 -1.11 -12.05
N GLY A 115 -16.60 -1.81 -12.09
CA GLY A 115 -17.65 -1.52 -13.07
C GLY A 115 -18.29 -0.14 -12.91
N TRP A 116 -18.34 0.38 -11.69
CA TRP A 116 -18.79 1.75 -11.40
C TRP A 116 -17.73 2.79 -11.76
N ASP A 117 -16.45 2.53 -11.49
CA ASP A 117 -15.36 3.43 -11.79
C ASP A 117 -15.18 3.55 -13.32
N THR A 118 -15.27 2.44 -14.07
CA THR A 118 -15.20 2.47 -15.55
C THR A 118 -16.38 3.19 -16.18
N THR A 119 -17.61 2.97 -15.69
CA THR A 119 -18.79 3.69 -16.18
C THR A 119 -18.71 5.18 -15.85
N ASN A 120 -18.25 5.55 -14.66
CA ASN A 120 -18.01 6.94 -14.30
C ASN A 120 -16.91 7.59 -15.15
N GLU A 121 -15.84 6.86 -15.46
CA GLU A 121 -14.79 7.33 -16.38
C GLU A 121 -15.31 7.52 -17.80
N LEU A 122 -16.12 6.60 -18.31
CA LEU A 122 -16.74 6.72 -19.63
C LEU A 122 -17.69 7.93 -19.68
N ILE A 123 -18.53 8.11 -18.67
CA ILE A 123 -19.42 9.28 -18.56
C ILE A 123 -18.60 10.57 -18.49
N ARG A 124 -17.51 10.61 -17.72
CA ARG A 124 -16.63 11.79 -17.66
C ARG A 124 -15.97 12.09 -19.00
N LYS A 125 -15.53 11.06 -19.73
CA LYS A 125 -14.96 11.21 -21.08
C LYS A 125 -16.01 11.72 -22.08
N GLU A 126 -17.21 11.16 -22.05
CA GLU A 126 -18.33 11.59 -22.91
C GLU A 126 -18.76 13.03 -22.61
N LEU A 127 -18.87 13.40 -21.33
CA LEU A 127 -19.14 14.77 -20.91
C LEU A 127 -18.02 15.74 -21.33
N ALA A 128 -16.75 15.33 -21.23
CA ALA A 128 -15.64 16.14 -21.69
C ALA A 128 -15.71 16.38 -23.21
N THR A 129 -16.00 15.34 -24.01
CA THR A 129 -16.17 15.49 -25.47
C THR A 129 -17.37 16.37 -25.83
N LEU A 130 -18.47 16.30 -25.09
CA LEU A 130 -19.64 17.16 -25.31
C LEU A 130 -19.41 18.62 -24.85
N GLN A 131 -18.54 18.83 -23.86
CA GLN A 131 -18.16 20.16 -23.36
C GLN A 131 -17.07 20.84 -24.19
N GLU A 132 -16.31 20.10 -25.00
CA GLU A 132 -15.37 20.66 -25.97
C GLU A 132 -16.08 21.16 -27.26
N ASP A 133 -17.35 20.80 -27.47
CA ASP A 133 -18.18 21.22 -28.62
C ASP A 133 -19.15 22.41 -28.36
N PRO A 134 -18.74 23.50 -27.69
CA PRO A 134 -19.37 24.80 -27.91
C PRO A 134 -18.31 25.86 -28.19
N LYS A 135 -17.60 25.76 -29.33
CA LYS A 135 -17.03 26.88 -30.14
C LYS A 135 -16.01 26.37 -31.19
N SER A 136 -16.46 25.68 -32.25
CA SER A 136 -15.66 25.59 -33.47
C SER A 136 -16.51 25.70 -34.74
N ALA A 137 -17.36 26.71 -34.78
CA ALA A 137 -17.93 27.24 -36.03
C ALA A 137 -17.33 28.63 -36.32
N ARG A 138 -16.00 28.72 -36.51
CA ARG A 138 -15.38 29.81 -37.31
C ARG A 138 -13.88 29.56 -37.59
N SER A 139 -13.58 29.59 -38.91
CA SER A 139 -12.31 29.88 -39.61
C SER A 139 -11.09 28.92 -39.55
N LYS A 140 -10.75 28.40 -40.75
CA LYS A 140 -9.51 27.75 -41.26
C LYS A 140 -8.26 28.69 -41.25
N PRO A 141 -7.05 28.37 -41.81
CA PRO A 141 -6.33 27.10 -42.12
C PRO A 141 -4.81 27.07 -41.73
N HIS A 142 -4.19 25.87 -41.78
CA HIS A 142 -2.80 25.50 -42.19
C HIS A 142 -1.53 26.18 -41.60
N GLY A 143 -0.62 25.37 -41.04
CA GLY A 143 0.81 25.68 -40.81
C GLY A 143 1.55 24.47 -40.21
N GLU A 144 2.65 24.07 -40.85
CA GLU A 144 3.47 22.86 -40.63
C GLU A 144 4.45 22.97 -39.44
N ASP A 145 4.97 21.80 -39.03
CA ASP A 145 6.28 21.49 -38.39
C ASP A 145 6.66 22.06 -37.00
N ASP A 146 6.90 21.18 -36.02
CA ASP A 146 8.27 20.86 -35.57
C ASP A 146 8.31 19.57 -34.69
N PRO A 147 9.34 18.71 -34.82
CA PRO A 147 9.47 17.39 -34.22
C PRO A 147 10.36 17.40 -32.97
N ASP A 148 9.98 16.70 -31.90
CA ASP A 148 10.97 16.27 -30.92
C ASP A 148 10.63 14.88 -30.34
N ALA A 149 11.19 13.90 -31.01
CA ALA A 149 11.30 12.52 -30.58
C ALA A 149 12.72 12.30 -30.03
N MET A 150 12.87 12.35 -28.70
CA MET A 150 13.98 11.73 -27.96
C MET A 150 13.33 10.75 -26.99
N LYS A 151 13.35 9.42 -27.15
CA LYS A 151 14.47 8.48 -27.37
C LYS A 151 15.57 8.66 -26.32
N ASP A 152 15.32 8.09 -25.14
CA ASP A 152 16.38 7.60 -24.25
C ASP A 152 15.89 6.32 -23.55
N GLU A 153 16.30 5.22 -24.15
CA GLU A 153 16.37 3.88 -23.56
C GLU A 153 17.85 3.69 -23.15
N PRO A 154 18.13 3.11 -21.97
CA PRO A 154 19.24 2.18 -21.91
C PRO A 154 18.74 0.80 -21.45
N SER A 155 18.94 -0.14 -22.36
CA SER A 155 18.96 -1.60 -22.16
C SER A 155 20.11 -2.05 -21.26
N GLU A 156 19.89 -3.13 -20.51
CA GLU A 156 20.82 -4.19 -20.05
C GLU A 156 20.16 -4.82 -18.80
N GLN A 157 19.31 -5.86 -18.90
CA GLN A 157 19.58 -7.28 -19.20
C GLN A 157 20.30 -8.02 -18.06
N GLU A 158 19.81 -9.25 -17.82
CA GLU A 158 20.18 -10.28 -16.82
C GLU A 158 19.29 -10.30 -15.55
N GLU A 159 18.20 -11.10 -15.51
CA GLU A 159 18.11 -12.57 -15.42
C GLU A 159 18.04 -13.04 -13.95
N ASP A 160 16.82 -13.37 -13.50
CA ASP A 160 16.54 -14.55 -12.67
C ASP A 160 15.03 -14.71 -12.46
N GLY A 161 14.58 -15.96 -12.59
CA GLY A 161 13.26 -16.36 -13.03
C GLY A 161 12.13 -16.38 -11.99
N ASP A 162 10.92 -16.34 -12.52
CA ASP A 162 9.82 -17.19 -12.08
C ASP A 162 8.86 -17.34 -13.27
N GLU A 163 8.91 -18.53 -13.87
CA GLU A 163 7.99 -19.01 -14.90
C GLU A 163 6.55 -18.92 -14.36
N MET A 164 5.76 -17.94 -14.81
CA MET A 164 4.31 -18.04 -14.70
C MET A 164 3.82 -18.96 -15.83
N GLU A 165 3.58 -20.22 -15.48
CA GLU A 165 2.74 -21.12 -16.26
C GLU A 165 1.41 -20.41 -16.57
N THR A 166 1.24 -20.01 -17.83
CA THR A 166 -0.06 -19.67 -18.39
C THR A 166 -0.78 -20.98 -18.66
N GLU A 167 -1.61 -21.42 -17.73
CA GLU A 167 -2.56 -22.51 -17.99
C GLU A 167 -3.65 -22.00 -18.95
N ASP A 168 -3.75 -22.65 -20.11
CA ASP A 168 -4.76 -22.44 -21.13
C ASP A 168 -6.20 -22.55 -20.56
N PRO A 169 -7.12 -21.63 -20.90
CA PRO A 169 -8.50 -21.65 -20.37
C PRO A 169 -9.41 -22.69 -21.05
N ALA A 170 -8.87 -23.76 -21.64
CA ALA A 170 -9.61 -24.62 -22.57
C ALA A 170 -9.92 -26.07 -22.10
N GLU A 171 -9.47 -26.54 -20.93
CA GLU A 171 -9.54 -27.99 -20.62
C GLU A 171 -10.32 -28.48 -19.38
N GLU A 172 -11.03 -27.65 -18.61
CA GLU A 172 -11.84 -28.16 -17.48
C GLU A 172 -13.32 -27.77 -17.53
N LEU A 173 -14.04 -28.33 -18.49
CA LEU A 173 -15.48 -28.58 -18.40
C LEU A 173 -15.74 -30.09 -18.45
N LYS A 174 -15.35 -30.82 -17.41
CA LYS A 174 -15.89 -32.16 -17.15
C LYS A 174 -17.24 -32.00 -16.43
N PRO A 175 -18.35 -32.56 -16.94
CA PRO A 175 -19.61 -32.54 -16.21
C PRO A 175 -19.43 -33.30 -14.89
N GLN A 176 -19.79 -32.66 -13.77
CA GLN A 176 -19.85 -33.35 -12.48
C GLN A 176 -20.85 -34.50 -12.61
N GLU A 177 -20.37 -35.74 -12.54
CA GLU A 177 -21.24 -36.90 -12.39
C GLU A 177 -22.12 -36.71 -11.16
N ASN A 178 -23.41 -36.95 -11.35
CA ASN A 178 -24.46 -36.74 -10.36
C ASN A 178 -24.08 -37.40 -9.04
N ARG A 179 -23.75 -36.59 -8.03
CA ARG A 179 -23.61 -37.06 -6.65
C ARG A 179 -24.98 -37.49 -6.15
N THR A 180 -25.26 -38.79 -6.25
CA THR A 180 -26.44 -39.40 -5.66
C THR A 180 -26.38 -39.25 -4.13
N ASN A 181 -27.51 -38.88 -3.55
CA ASN A 181 -27.60 -38.61 -2.11
C ASN A 181 -27.48 -39.93 -1.34
N MET A 182 -26.43 -40.08 -0.52
CA MET A 182 -26.11 -41.33 0.20
C MET A 182 -27.21 -41.79 1.17
N PHE A 183 -28.12 -40.89 1.57
CA PHE A 183 -29.27 -41.21 2.41
C PHE A 183 -30.40 -41.93 1.66
N GLY A 184 -30.38 -41.95 0.32
CA GLY A 184 -31.36 -42.70 -0.48
C GLY A 184 -31.09 -44.20 -0.59
N ILE A 185 -29.95 -44.68 -0.07
CA ILE A 185 -29.53 -46.09 -0.13
C ILE A 185 -29.90 -46.85 1.16
N LEU A 186 -30.36 -46.15 2.19
CA LEU A 186 -30.79 -46.81 3.43
C LEU A 186 -32.18 -47.44 3.23
N PRO A 187 -32.37 -48.72 3.60
CA PRO A 187 -33.69 -49.32 3.60
C PRO A 187 -34.58 -48.52 4.56
N VAL A 188 -35.78 -48.17 4.09
CA VAL A 188 -36.81 -47.59 4.94
C VAL A 188 -37.33 -48.72 5.82
N ASP A 189 -36.91 -48.75 7.08
CA ASP A 189 -37.48 -49.63 8.10
C ASP A 189 -38.95 -49.23 8.32
N ASN A 190 -39.83 -49.77 7.48
CA ASN A 190 -41.27 -49.77 7.72
C ASN A 190 -41.55 -50.90 8.71
N GLU A 191 -41.33 -50.64 10.00
CA GLU A 191 -41.87 -51.48 11.07
C GLU A 191 -43.41 -51.34 11.07
N ALA A 192 -44.09 -52.44 10.75
CA ALA A 192 -45.53 -52.65 10.94
C ALA A 192 -45.72 -53.94 11.75
#